data_AF-A0A2K9CR67-F1
#
_entry.id   AF-A0A2K9CR67-F1
#
_cell.length_a   1.000
_cell.length_b   1.000
_cell.length_c   1.000
_cell.angle_alpha   90.00
_cell.angle_beta   90.00
_cell.angle_gamma   90.00
#
_symmetry.space_group_name_H-M   'P 1'
#
loop_
_entity.id
_entity.type
_entity.pdbx_description
1 polymer ?
#
loop_
_entity_poly.entity_id
_entity_poly.type
_entity_poly.pdbx_seq_one_letter_code
_entity_poly.pdbx_strand_id
1 'polypeptide(L)' 'MQGNDGCQDSVLYQVVPAGRNFFHIREVLSGRIKGFRSDHIQACELAKKLEASLHEPHGGIVSSPR' A
#
# COMPACT_ATOMS: atom_id res chain seq x y z
N MET A 1 -29.72 -7.97 -0.62
CA MET A 1 -28.87 -7.94 0.59
C MET A 1 -27.64 -8.79 0.28
N GLN A 2 -26.63 -8.23 -0.37
CA GLN A 2 -25.39 -8.96 -0.69
C GLN A 2 -24.28 -7.93 -0.96
N GLY A 3 -23.12 -8.12 -0.34
CA GLY A 3 -21.92 -7.27 -0.49
C GLY A 3 -21.06 -7.38 0.75
N ASN A 4 -20.56 -8.59 0.98
CA ASN A 4 -19.84 -9.02 2.17
C ASN A 4 -18.34 -8.74 2.01
N ASP A 5 -17.97 -7.47 1.86
CA ASP A 5 -16.56 -7.09 1.74
C ASP A 5 -16.38 -5.89 2.65
N GLY A 6 -16.46 -6.14 3.96
CA GLY A 6 -15.92 -5.20 4.95
C GLY A 6 -14.55 -4.83 4.44
N CYS A 7 -14.41 -3.57 4.02
CA CYS A 7 -13.23 -3.01 3.41
C CYS A 7 -12.07 -3.36 4.33
N GLN A 8 -11.39 -4.45 4.00
CA GLN A 8 -10.11 -4.73 4.60
C GLN A 8 -9.29 -3.59 4.04
N ASP A 9 -9.08 -2.56 4.87
CA ASP A 9 -7.97 -1.63 4.78
C ASP A 9 -6.70 -2.49 4.74
N SER A 10 -6.51 -3.13 3.60
CA SER A 10 -5.52 -4.15 3.36
C SER A 10 -4.28 -3.33 3.19
N VAL A 11 -3.53 -3.16 4.27
CA VAL A 11 -2.27 -2.42 4.30
C VAL A 11 -1.53 -2.71 2.99
N LEU A 12 -1.57 -1.76 2.05
CA LEU A 12 -1.05 -1.98 0.69
C LEU A 12 0.47 -1.88 0.73
N TYR A 13 0.98 -1.20 1.76
CA TYR A 13 2.40 -0.96 1.97
C TYR A 13 2.83 -1.35 3.38
N GLN A 14 3.71 -2.34 3.46
CA GLN A 14 4.29 -2.80 4.72
C GLN A 14 5.69 -2.21 4.92
N VAL A 15 5.92 -1.58 6.06
CA VAL A 15 7.26 -1.09 6.46
C VAL A 15 8.02 -2.24 7.13
N VAL A 16 9.14 -2.65 6.53
CA VAL A 16 10.00 -3.73 7.01
C VAL A 16 11.36 -3.14 7.40
N PRO A 17 11.82 -3.29 8.65
CA PRO A 17 13.17 -2.90 9.04
C PRO A 17 14.19 -3.83 8.37
N ALA A 18 15.22 -3.26 7.72
CA ALA A 18 16.23 -4.03 7.01
C ALA A 18 17.65 -3.83 7.51
N GLY A 19 17.87 -2.84 8.38
CA GLY A 19 19.19 -2.57 8.94
C GLY A 19 19.22 -1.28 9.73
N ARG A 20 20.43 -0.83 10.04
CA ARG A 20 20.65 0.40 10.82
C ARG A 20 20.22 1.61 10.00
N ASN A 21 19.10 2.23 10.40
CA ASN A 21 18.44 3.34 9.69
C ASN A 21 18.03 3.00 8.24
N PHE A 22 17.65 1.74 8.02
CA PHE A 22 17.22 1.27 6.71
C PHE A 22 15.88 0.56 6.83
N PHE A 23 14.89 1.04 6.07
CA PHE A 23 13.54 0.49 6.03
C PHE A 23 13.16 0.20 4.58
N HIS A 24 12.45 -0.90 4.36
CA HIS A 24 11.83 -1.21 3.08
C HIS A 24 10.35 -0.94 3.19
N ILE A 25 9.78 -0.27 2.19
CA ILE A 25 8.35 -0.18 2.01
C ILE A 25 7.99 -1.20 0.94
N ARG A 26 7.39 -2.30 1.36
CA ARG A 26 6.97 -3.42 0.51
C ARG A 26 5.52 -3.22 0.10
N GLU A 27 5.30 -3.09 -1.19
CA GLU A 27 3.98 -3.09 -1.80
C GLU A 27 3.42 -4.52 -1.88
N VAL A 28 2.23 -4.73 -1.32
CA VAL A 28 1.58 -6.05 -1.26
C VAL A 28 0.94 -6.41 -2.59
N LEU A 29 0.35 -5.44 -3.30
CA LEU A 29 -0.33 -5.67 -4.58
C LEU A 29 0.64 -5.98 -5.72
N SER A 30 1.65 -5.14 -5.92
CA SER A 30 2.60 -5.30 -7.03
C SER A 30 3.83 -6.12 -6.65
N GLY A 31 4.02 -6.47 -5.37
CA GLY A 31 5.26 -7.08 -4.88
C GLY A 31 6.49 -6.16 -4.96
N ARG A 32 6.28 -4.86 -5.21
CA ARG A 32 7.36 -3.89 -5.41
C ARG A 32 7.95 -3.47 -4.07
N ILE A 33 9.26 -3.58 -3.93
CA ILE A 33 9.96 -3.13 -2.73
C ILE A 33 10.68 -1.82 -3.02
N LYS A 34 10.43 -0.81 -2.20
CA LYS A 34 11.12 0.48 -2.22
C LYS A 34 12.03 0.57 -1.00
N GLY A 35 13.33 0.56 -1.22
CA GLY A 35 14.31 0.81 -0.16
C GLY A 35 14.31 2.28 0.23
N PHE A 36 14.21 2.56 1.53
CA PHE A 36 14.17 3.90 2.10
C PHE A 36 15.19 4.02 3.24
N ARG A 37 16.11 4.97 3.11
CA ARG A 37 17.24 5.15 4.04
C ARG A 37 16.95 6.32 4.99
N SER A 38 16.01 6.12 5.90
CA SER A 38 15.60 7.13 6.89
C SER A 38 15.05 6.48 8.16
N ASP A 39 14.37 7.25 9.01
CA ASP A 39 13.66 6.78 10.20
C ASP A 39 12.34 6.06 9.90
N HIS A 40 11.89 5.26 10.87
CA HIS A 40 10.60 4.58 10.85
C HIS A 40 9.43 5.56 10.61
N ILE A 41 9.49 6.76 11.17
CA ILE A 41 8.46 7.79 11.02
C ILE A 41 8.33 8.19 9.54
N GLN A 42 9.44 8.48 8.87
CA GLN A 42 9.42 8.86 7.47
C GLN A 42 9.00 7.70 6.56
N ALA A 43 9.41 6.46 6.89
CA ALA A 43 8.98 5.27 6.17
C ALA A 43 7.47 5.03 6.30
N CYS A 44 6.89 5.26 7.49
CA CYS A 44 5.45 5.16 7.73
C CYS A 44 4.66 6.23 6.95
N GLU A 45 5.10 7.49 6.98
CA GLU A 45 4.47 8.57 6.22
C GLU A 45 4.53 8.32 4.71
N LEU A 46 5.64 7.77 4.21
CA LEU A 46 5.77 7.40 2.81
C LEU A 46 4.84 6.23 2.45
N ALA A 47 4.72 5.21 3.30
CA ALA A 47 3.77 4.12 3.11
C ALA A 47 2.34 4.66 2.98
N LYS A 48 1.89 5.52 3.90
CA LYS A 48 0.56 6.16 3.84
C LYS A 48 0.35 7.00 2.59
N LYS A 49 1.36 7.77 2.16
CA LYS A 49 1.26 8.57 0.92
C LYS A 49 1.13 7.69 -0.32
N LEU A 50 1.85 6.57 -0.34
CA LEU A 50 1.75 5.60 -1.41
C LEU A 50 0.40 4.87 -1.37
N GLU A 51 -0.08 4.49 -0.18
CA GLU A 51 -1.45 3.99 0.01
C GLU A 51 -2.45 4.98 -0.55
N ALA A 52 -2.43 6.24 -0.11
CA ALA A 52 -3.33 7.28 -0.61
C ALA A 52 -3.24 7.51 -2.13
N SER A 53 -2.05 7.39 -2.72
CA SER A 53 -1.85 7.53 -4.17
C SER A 53 -2.37 6.32 -4.96
N LEU A 54 -2.36 5.12 -4.37
CA LEU A 54 -2.95 3.90 -4.94
C LEU A 54 -4.44 3.75 -4.63
N HIS A 55 -4.89 4.37 -3.54
CA HIS A 55 -6.27 4.45 -3.09
C HIS A 55 -7.03 5.61 -3.77
N GLU A 56 -6.45 6.26 -4.78
CA GLU A 56 -7.23 6.76 -5.90
C GLU A 56 -8.05 5.55 -6.40
N PRO A 57 -9.38 5.64 -6.43
CA PRO A 57 -10.25 4.49 -6.49
C PRO A 57 -10.02 3.74 -7.79
N HIS A 58 -9.26 2.66 -7.72
CA HIS A 58 -9.54 1.47 -8.51
C HIS A 58 -10.65 0.72 -7.74
N GLY A 59 -11.94 1.08 -7.71
CA GLY A 59 -12.72 1.84 -8.69
C GLY A 59 -12.54 1.35 -10.13
N GLY A 60 -11.93 0.18 -10.31
CA GLY A 60 -11.89 -0.52 -11.57
C GLY A 60 -13.31 -0.91 -11.91
N ILE A 61 -13.98 -0.03 -12.64
CA ILE A 61 -15.08 -0.34 -13.52
C ILE A 61 -14.71 -1.57 -14.35
N VAL A 62 -15.09 -2.75 -13.85
CA VAL A 62 -15.20 -3.94 -14.67
C VAL A 62 -16.64 -4.39 -14.57
N SER A 63 -17.46 -3.83 -15.47
CA SER A 63 -18.38 -4.64 -16.25
C SER A 63 -18.57 -3.98 -17.61
N SER A 64 -18.09 -4.71 -18.61
CA SER A 64 -17.98 -4.41 -20.03
C SER A 64 -19.34 -4.18 -20.72
N PRO A 65 -19.35 -3.60 -21.93
CA PRO A 65 -20.57 -3.46 -22.71
C PRO A 65 -21.01 -4.81 -23.29
N ARG A 66 -22.29 -5.16 -23.12
CA ARG A 66 -23.15 -5.73 -24.16
C ARG A 66 -24.61 -5.74 -23.73
#